data_AF-A0A9X5F5B5-F1
#
_entry.id   AF-A0A9X5F5B5-F1
#
_cell.length_a   1.000
_cell.length_b   1.000
_cell.length_c   1.000
_cell.angle_alpha   90.00
_cell.angle_beta   90.00
_cell.angle_gamma   90.00
#
_symmetry.space_group_name_H-M   'P 1'
#
loop_
_entity.id
_entity.type
_entity.pdbx_description
1 polymer ?
#
loop_
_entity_poly.entity_id
_entity_poly.type
_entity_poly.pdbx_seq_one_letter_code
_entity_poly.pdbx_strand_id
1 'polypeptide(L)' 'MFHCPKCKHSAHARTSRYLSENTKERYHQCTNVDCSCTFVTMESVERLIATPGVSEGARTASFSHG' A
#
# COMPACT_ATOMS: atom_id res chain seq x y z
N MET A 1 -3.90 -9.08 5.96
CA MET A 1 -3.80 -10.56 5.98
C MET A 1 -4.57 -11.06 4.78
N PHE A 2 -3.95 -11.81 3.88
CA PHE A 2 -4.66 -12.45 2.75
C PHE A 2 -4.97 -13.90 3.11
N HIS A 3 -6.08 -14.45 2.63
CA HIS A 3 -6.35 -15.89 2.75
C HIS A 3 -5.64 -16.65 1.63
N CYS A 4 -4.93 -17.76 1.94
CA CYS A 4 -4.31 -18.60 0.91
C CYS A 4 -5.39 -19.08 -0.06
N PRO A 5 -5.21 -18.86 -1.37
CA PRO A 5 -6.24 -19.20 -2.35
C PRO A 5 -6.55 -20.69 -2.39
N LYS A 6 -5.58 -21.54 -1.99
CA LYS A 6 -5.70 -23.01 -1.95
C LYS A 6 -6.49 -23.53 -0.76
N CYS A 7 -6.06 -23.21 0.48
CA CYS A 7 -6.62 -23.82 1.69
C CYS A 7 -7.40 -22.86 2.60
N LYS A 8 -7.57 -21.60 2.18
CA LYS A 8 -8.30 -20.51 2.88
C LYS A 8 -7.77 -20.12 4.27
N HIS A 9 -6.73 -20.77 4.75
CA HIS A 9 -6.02 -20.34 5.95
C HIS A 9 -5.35 -18.98 5.73
N SER A 10 -5.01 -18.35 6.84
CA SER A 10 -4.26 -17.10 6.85
C SER A 10 -2.91 -17.21 6.10
N ALA A 11 -2.52 -16.12 5.44
CA ALA A 11 -1.23 -15.98 4.77
C ALA A 11 -0.60 -14.61 5.08
N HIS A 12 0.65 -14.65 5.55
CA HIS A 12 1.40 -13.45 5.90
C HIS A 12 2.23 -12.95 4.72
N ALA A 13 2.27 -11.62 4.56
CA ALA A 13 3.18 -10.98 3.64
C ALA A 13 4.62 -11.10 4.19
N ARG A 14 5.57 -11.55 3.35
CA ARG A 14 6.98 -11.71 3.72
C ARG A 14 7.85 -10.59 3.17
N THR A 15 7.59 -10.21 1.93
CA THR A 15 8.29 -9.11 1.25
C THR A 15 7.34 -8.44 0.27
N SER A 16 7.71 -7.26 -0.19
CA SER A 16 6.95 -6.49 -1.16
C SER A 16 7.87 -5.64 -2.02
N ARG A 17 7.45 -5.38 -3.26
CA ARG A 17 8.11 -4.42 -4.14
C ARG A 17 7.07 -3.52 -4.80
N TYR A 18 7.47 -2.27 -5.08
CA TYR A 18 6.65 -1.38 -5.88
C TYR A 18 6.90 -1.70 -7.36
N LEU A 19 5.82 -1.90 -8.11
CA LEU A 19 5.86 -2.04 -9.56
C LEU A 19 5.64 -0.68 -10.24
N SER A 20 4.90 0.21 -9.58
CA SER A 20 4.69 1.61 -9.97
C SER A 20 4.42 2.45 -8.70
N GLU A 21 4.24 3.76 -8.86
CA GLU A 21 3.87 4.65 -7.75
C GLU A 21 2.57 4.24 -7.05
N ASN A 22 1.63 3.67 -7.82
CA ASN A 22 0.30 3.31 -7.32
C ASN A 22 0.10 1.81 -7.10
N THR A 23 1.02 0.95 -7.52
CA THR A 23 0.86 -0.51 -7.47
C THR A 23 2.01 -1.18 -6.74
N LYS A 24 1.67 -1.97 -5.71
CA LYS A 24 2.59 -2.73 -4.87
C LYS A 24 2.32 -4.23 -5.00
N GLU A 25 3.36 -4.97 -5.35
CA GLU A 25 3.34 -6.42 -5.34
C GLU A 25 3.74 -6.93 -3.95
N ARG A 26 2.98 -7.88 -3.39
CA ARG A 26 3.27 -8.52 -2.09
C ARG A 26 3.36 -10.02 -2.22
N TYR A 27 4.40 -10.60 -1.63
CA TYR A 27 4.63 -12.03 -1.55
C TYR A 27 4.04 -12.56 -0.25
N HIS A 28 3.14 -13.52 -0.35
CA HIS A 28 2.44 -14.13 0.77
C HIS A 28 2.82 -15.59 0.92
N GLN A 29 3.01 -16.01 2.17
CA GLN A 29 3.20 -17.41 2.54
C GLN A 29 2.05 -17.85 3.46
N CYS A 30 1.41 -18.97 3.13
CA CYS A 30 0.39 -19.56 3.98
C CYS A 30 0.98 -19.98 5.34
N THR A 31 0.23 -19.73 6.41
CA THR A 31 0.62 -20.13 7.77
C THR A 31 0.36 -21.60 8.07
N ASN A 32 -0.53 -22.22 7.30
CA ASN A 32 -0.73 -23.66 7.39
C ASN A 32 0.50 -24.36 6.77
N VAL A 33 1.26 -25.06 7.62
CA VAL A 33 2.50 -25.76 7.26
C VAL A 33 2.28 -26.88 6.24
N ASP A 34 1.13 -27.57 6.28
CA ASP A 34 0.77 -28.60 5.31
C ASP A 34 0.52 -28.01 3.92
N CYS A 35 0.04 -26.77 3.88
CA CYS A 35 -0.19 -26.06 2.63
C CYS A 35 1.08 -25.40 2.10
N SER A 36 1.78 -24.65 2.97
CA SER A 36 3.00 -23.85 2.71
C SER A 36 2.99 -23.01 1.43
N CYS A 37 1.80 -22.80 0.84
CA CYS A 37 1.62 -22.15 -0.45
C CYS A 37 2.27 -20.76 -0.43
N THR A 38 3.09 -20.47 -1.42
CA THR A 38 3.62 -19.12 -1.64
C THR A 38 2.97 -18.55 -2.88
N PHE A 39 2.44 -17.34 -2.77
CA PHE A 39 1.70 -16.68 -3.86
C PHE A 39 1.90 -15.17 -3.79
N VAL A 40 1.58 -14.50 -4.89
CA VAL A 40 1.74 -13.06 -5.06
C VAL A 40 0.39 -12.40 -5.18
N THR A 41 0.23 -11.22 -4.58
CA THR A 41 -0.91 -10.33 -4.77
C THR A 41 -0.42 -8.97 -5.25
N MET A 42 -1.29 -8.25 -5.96
CA MET A 42 -1.07 -6.86 -6.37
C MET A 42 -2.07 -5.99 -5.63
N GLU A 43 -1.57 -4.99 -4.91
CA GLU A 43 -2.37 -3.97 -4.23
C GLU A 43 -2.17 -2.64 -4.94
N SER A 44 -3.25 -2.05 -5.45
CA SER A 44 -3.21 -0.77 -6.17
C SER A 44 -4.06 0.28 -5.47
N VAL A 45 -3.59 1.52 -5.45
CA VAL A 45 -4.39 2.68 -5.04
C VAL A 45 -5.32 3.05 -6.20
N GLU A 46 -6.62 2.85 -6.01
CA GLU A 46 -7.62 3.16 -7.04
C GLU A 46 -8.04 4.63 -7.02
N ARG A 47 -8.36 5.16 -5.83
CA ARG A 47 -8.71 6.56 -5.64
C ARG A 47 -8.47 7.01 -4.21
N LEU A 48 -8.15 8.30 -4.05
CA LEU A 48 -8.12 8.96 -2.75
C LEU A 48 -9.54 9.40 -2.38
N ILE A 49 -10.03 8.99 -1.21
CA ILE A 49 -11.36 9.38 -0.71
C ILE A 49 -11.32 10.79 -0.11
N ALA A 50 -10.19 11.17 0.48
CA ALA A 50 -9.93 12.51 1.00
C ALA A 50 -8.43 12.80 0.90
N THR A 51 -8.09 14.03 0.58
CA THR A 51 -6.72 14.57 0.68
C THR A 51 -6.68 15.56 1.84
N PRO A 52 -5.65 15.52 2.70
CA PRO A 52 -5.49 16.57 3.71
C PRO A 52 -5.46 17.93 3.02
N GLY A 53 -6.20 18.90 3.56
CA GLY A 53 -6.17 20.27 3.04
C GLY A 53 -4.74 20.80 3.10
N VAL A 54 -4.26 21.38 2.02
CA VAL A 54 -2.98 22.10 2.02
C VAL A 54 -3.13 23.22 3.05
N SER A 55 -2.48 23.10 4.20
CA SER A 55 -2.38 24.21 5.14
C SER A 55 -1.56 25.30 4.46
N GLU A 56 -2.22 26.33 3.92
CA GLU A 56 -1.58 27.58 3.48
C GLU A 56 -0.88 28.23 4.68
N GLY A 57 0.37 27.84 4.89
CA GLY A 57 1.24 28.31 5.97
C GLY A 57 2.63 28.67 5.48
N ALA A 58 2.78 28.98 4.19
CA ALA A 58 4.05 29.37 3.58
C ALA A 58 3.97 30.80 3.03
N ARG A 59 4.04 31.76 3.96
CA ARG A 59 4.78 33.03 3.84
C ARG A 59 4.68 33.74 2.49
N THR A 60 3.65 34.56 2.31
CA THR A 60 3.74 35.72 1.40
C THR A 60 4.68 36.75 2.01
N ALA A 61 5.96 36.69 1.63
CA ALA A 61 6.88 37.79 1.77
C ALA A 61 6.60 38.83 0.68
N SER A 62 6.66 40.10 1.09
CA SER A 62 6.91 41.28 0.25
C SER A 62 5.73 41.84 -0.54
N PHE A 63 5.11 42.91 -0.02
CA PHE A 63 4.89 44.13 -0.81
C PHE A 63 5.07 45.36 0.08
N SER A 64 6.15 46.09 -0.20
CA SER A 64 6.50 47.41 0.34
C SER A 64 5.48 48.45 -0.12
N HIS A 65 4.85 49.17 0.81
CA HIS A 65 4.15 50.41 0.52
C HIS A 65 5.11 51.60 0.73
N GLY A 66 5.30 52.37 -0.33
CA GLY A 66 5.69 53.78 -0.24
C GLY A 66 4.46 54.67 -0.18
#